data_AF-A0A7X9B2P6-F1
#
_entry.id   AF-A0A7X9B2P6-F1
#
_cell.length_a   1.000
_cell.length_b   1.000
_cell.length_c   1.000
_cell.angle_alpha   90.00
_cell.angle_beta   90.00
_cell.angle_gamma   90.00
#
_symmetry.space_group_name_H-M   'P 1'
#
loop_
_entity.id
_entity.type
_entity.pdbx_description
1 polymer ?
#
loop_
_entity_poly.entity_id
_entity_poly.type
_entity_poly.pdbx_seq_one_letter_code
_entity_poly.pdbx_strand_id
1 'polypeptide(L)'
;MDVHKQTQAPRLRFDGTFTPEIRDALHRKRIELGLPFQNVAKYFGINWSTFRKWEQGPTLQCEISYRPVIEKFINGDLDDEINDLFTYKPYVSLGGSSRQALPENIHLCLERIGSAYTLCRNRPELREEILRLVDKVTFKALEDLLSHRAGEELLPKSIR
;
A
#
# COMPACT_ATOMS: atom_id res chain seq x y z
N MET A 1 -18.78 -20.53 -13.80
CA MET A 1 -18.28 -19.80 -14.98
C MET A 1 -18.77 -18.38 -14.83
N ASP A 2 -17.98 -17.50 -14.21
CA ASP A 2 -18.28 -16.07 -14.19
C ASP A 2 -16.95 -15.33 -14.29
N VAL A 3 -16.49 -15.21 -15.52
CA VAL A 3 -15.34 -14.38 -15.89
C VAL A 3 -15.82 -12.94 -15.71
N HIS A 4 -15.28 -12.26 -14.70
CA HIS A 4 -15.49 -10.84 -14.47
C HIS A 4 -15.36 -10.06 -15.78
N LYS A 5 -16.49 -9.58 -16.31
CA LYS A 5 -16.52 -8.58 -17.38
C LYS A 5 -15.91 -7.31 -16.79
N GLN A 6 -14.61 -7.11 -17.00
CA GLN A 6 -13.99 -5.80 -16.86
C GLN A 6 -14.57 -4.93 -17.97
N THR A 7 -15.57 -4.12 -17.61
CA THR A 7 -15.99 -2.97 -18.41
C THR A 7 -14.76 -2.06 -18.54
N GLN A 8 -14.02 -2.17 -19.64
CA GLN A 8 -12.92 -1.27 -19.94
C GLN A 8 -13.51 0.15 -20.04
N ALA A 9 -13.14 1.01 -19.09
CA ALA A 9 -13.43 2.43 -19.18
C ALA A 9 -12.86 2.98 -20.50
N PRO A 10 -13.51 3.99 -21.12
CA PRO A 10 -12.98 4.63 -22.31
C PRO A 10 -11.55 5.10 -22.06
N ARG A 11 -10.63 4.75 -22.97
CA ARG A 11 -9.22 5.13 -22.85
C ARG A 11 -9.10 6.65 -22.86
N LEU A 12 -8.41 7.18 -21.87
CA LEU A 12 -8.18 8.62 -21.74
C LEU A 12 -6.89 8.99 -22.45
N ARG A 13 -6.96 10.06 -23.26
CA ARG A 13 -5.79 10.64 -23.92
C ARG A 13 -5.26 11.79 -23.09
N PHE A 14 -3.94 11.88 -22.95
CA PHE A 14 -3.30 12.95 -22.19
C PHE A 14 -2.45 13.84 -23.09
N ASP A 15 -2.88 15.09 -23.26
CA ASP A 15 -2.22 16.10 -24.09
C ASP A 15 -1.15 16.92 -23.33
N GLY A 16 -0.90 16.58 -22.07
CA GLY A 16 -0.02 17.32 -21.17
C GLY A 16 -0.74 18.25 -20.20
N THR A 17 -2.06 18.38 -20.28
CA THR A 17 -2.87 19.24 -19.40
C THR A 17 -3.61 18.44 -18.33
N PHE A 18 -3.42 18.79 -17.06
CA PHE A 18 -4.11 18.18 -15.92
C PHE A 18 -5.52 18.77 -15.76
N THR A 19 -6.43 18.38 -16.66
CA THR A 19 -7.87 18.66 -16.54
C THR A 19 -8.46 17.93 -15.32
N PRO A 20 -9.64 18.34 -14.82
CA PRO A 20 -10.30 17.64 -13.70
C PRO A 20 -10.46 16.14 -13.95
N GLU A 21 -10.83 15.74 -15.17
CA GLU A 21 -10.99 14.33 -15.55
C GLU A 21 -9.67 13.54 -15.45
N ILE A 22 -8.55 14.12 -15.91
CA ILE A 22 -7.23 13.52 -15.80
C ILE A 22 -6.77 13.43 -14.34
N ARG A 23 -7.09 14.44 -13.53
CA ARG A 23 -6.79 14.44 -12.08
C ARG A 23 -7.54 13.35 -11.35
N ASP A 24 -8.81 13.19 -11.66
CA ASP A 24 -9.64 12.12 -11.10
C ASP A 24 -9.12 10.76 -11.55
N ALA A 25 -8.66 10.63 -12.80
CA ALA A 25 -8.04 9.41 -13.29
C ALA A 25 -6.71 9.09 -12.58
N LEU A 26 -5.84 10.07 -12.37
CA LEU A 26 -4.61 9.93 -11.60
C LEU A 26 -4.89 9.52 -10.15
N HIS A 27 -5.83 10.20 -9.51
CA HIS A 27 -6.24 9.91 -8.13
C HIS A 27 -6.77 8.48 -8.02
N ARG A 28 -7.74 8.13 -8.87
CA ARG A 28 -8.36 6.81 -8.88
C ARG A 28 -7.33 5.72 -9.09
N LYS A 29 -6.46 5.86 -10.10
CA LYS A 29 -5.41 4.87 -10.37
C LYS A 29 -4.42 4.71 -9.23
N ARG A 30 -4.00 5.81 -8.62
CA ARG A 30 -3.12 5.76 -7.44
C ARG A 30 -3.77 5.01 -6.27
N ILE A 31 -5.06 5.24 -6.03
CA ILE A 31 -5.83 4.57 -4.98
C ILE A 31 -6.09 3.10 -5.32
N GLU A 32 -6.45 2.78 -6.56
CA GLU A 32 -6.62 1.40 -7.08
C GLU A 32 -5.35 0.56 -6.85
N LEU A 33 -4.17 1.16 -7.09
CA LEU A 33 -2.87 0.50 -6.90
C LEU A 33 -2.34 0.60 -5.44
N GLY A 34 -3.09 1.20 -4.52
CA GLY A 34 -2.70 1.35 -3.12
C GLY A 34 -1.42 2.18 -2.90
N LEU A 35 -1.08 3.09 -3.82
CA LEU A 35 0.22 3.77 -3.79
C LEU A 35 0.21 5.05 -2.94
N PRO A 36 1.14 5.19 -1.96
CA PRO A 36 1.39 6.47 -1.34
C PRO A 36 2.10 7.42 -2.32
N PHE A 37 1.99 8.73 -2.09
CA PHE A 37 2.55 9.77 -2.97
C PHE A 37 4.06 9.61 -3.22
N GLN A 38 4.79 9.09 -2.24
CA GLN A 38 6.23 8.84 -2.32
C GLN A 38 6.55 7.74 -3.33
N ASN A 39 5.77 6.65 -3.34
CA ASN A 39 6.02 5.50 -4.20
C ASN A 39 5.68 5.83 -5.65
N VAL A 40 4.50 6.43 -5.88
CA VAL A 40 4.12 6.88 -7.22
C VAL A 40 5.09 7.93 -7.74
N ALA A 41 5.53 8.91 -6.93
CA ALA A 41 6.50 9.89 -7.39
C ALA A 41 7.88 9.29 -7.67
N LYS A 42 8.30 8.29 -6.89
CA LYS A 42 9.53 7.52 -7.16
C LYS A 42 9.45 6.80 -8.50
N TYR A 43 8.29 6.23 -8.85
CA TYR A 43 8.06 5.61 -10.16
C TYR A 43 8.31 6.60 -11.31
N PHE A 44 7.72 7.79 -11.19
CA PHE A 44 7.88 8.85 -12.19
C PHE A 44 9.24 9.57 -12.11
N GLY A 45 10.11 9.25 -11.14
CA GLY A 45 11.38 9.94 -10.93
C GLY A 45 11.22 11.42 -10.55
N ILE A 46 10.10 11.79 -9.92
CA ILE A 46 9.78 13.18 -9.52
C ILE A 46 9.65 13.32 -8.01
N ASN A 47 9.56 14.56 -7.54
CA ASN A 47 9.26 14.84 -6.13
C ASN A 47 7.79 14.50 -5.81
N TRP A 48 7.53 13.92 -4.63
CA TRP A 48 6.17 13.59 -4.16
C TRP A 48 5.23 14.81 -4.14
N SER A 49 5.77 16.01 -3.87
CA SER A 49 5.00 17.26 -3.90
C SER A 49 4.62 17.66 -5.32
N THR A 50 5.40 17.29 -6.33
CA THR A 50 5.09 17.50 -7.75
C THR A 50 3.94 16.61 -8.18
N PHE A 51 4.00 15.31 -7.86
CA PHE A 51 2.89 14.39 -8.15
C PHE A 51 1.60 14.83 -7.43
N ARG A 52 1.69 15.21 -6.15
CA ARG A 52 0.54 15.75 -5.41
C ARG A 52 -0.06 16.99 -6.08
N LYS A 53 0.76 17.86 -6.68
CA LYS A 53 0.26 19.04 -7.41
C LYS A 53 -0.39 18.68 -8.75
N TRP A 54 0.10 17.64 -9.43
CA TRP A 54 -0.54 17.11 -10.63
C TRP A 54 -1.92 16.53 -10.34
N GLU A 55 -2.10 15.89 -9.18
CA GLU A 55 -3.39 15.36 -8.76
C GLU A 55 -4.30 16.47 -8.20
N GLN A 56 -3.83 17.24 -7.21
CA GLN A 56 -4.69 18.10 -6.37
C GLN A 56 -4.34 19.60 -6.41
N GLY A 57 -3.21 19.96 -7.02
CA GLY A 57 -2.67 21.32 -6.93
C GLY A 57 -2.88 22.16 -8.20
N PRO A 58 -2.36 23.40 -8.21
CA PRO A 58 -2.57 24.35 -9.30
C PRO A 58 -1.73 24.06 -10.57
N THR A 59 -0.94 22.99 -10.58
CA THR A 59 -0.07 22.67 -11.73
C THR A 59 -0.91 22.18 -12.89
N LEU A 60 -0.97 22.97 -13.96
CA LEU A 60 -1.81 22.67 -15.13
C LEU A 60 -1.11 21.80 -16.17
N GLN A 61 0.22 21.79 -16.20
CA GLN A 61 0.98 21.12 -17.26
C GLN A 61 2.20 20.36 -16.72
N CYS A 62 2.62 19.33 -17.45
CA CYS A 62 3.89 18.64 -17.25
C CYS A 62 4.79 18.77 -18.49
N GLU A 63 6.06 18.40 -18.32
CA GLU A 63 7.00 18.27 -19.43
C GLU A 63 6.53 17.21 -20.43
N ILE A 64 6.89 17.39 -21.70
CA ILE A 64 6.47 16.52 -22.82
C ILE A 64 6.91 15.06 -22.59
N SER A 65 8.07 14.87 -21.96
CA SER A 65 8.64 13.56 -21.61
C SER A 65 7.71 12.70 -20.75
N TYR A 66 6.90 13.31 -19.87
CA TYR A 66 6.00 12.59 -18.97
C TYR A 66 4.66 12.22 -19.61
N ARG A 67 4.27 12.86 -20.71
CA ARG A 67 2.97 12.63 -21.36
C ARG A 67 2.69 11.16 -21.68
N PRO A 68 3.58 10.41 -22.36
CA PRO A 68 3.31 9.01 -22.69
C PRO A 68 3.22 8.12 -21.44
N VAL A 69 4.00 8.42 -20.39
CA VAL A 69 4.01 7.62 -19.15
C VAL A 69 2.76 7.88 -18.33
N ILE A 70 2.32 9.14 -18.23
CA ILE A 70 1.06 9.51 -17.56
C ILE A 70 -0.14 8.90 -18.29
N GLU A 71 -0.16 8.95 -19.62
CA GLU A 71 -1.23 8.35 -20.43
C GLU A 71 -1.32 6.84 -20.19
N LYS A 72 -0.19 6.13 -20.20
CA LYS A 72 -0.15 4.70 -19.89
C LYS A 72 -0.60 4.41 -18.45
N PHE A 73 -0.17 5.23 -17.49
CA PHE A 73 -0.56 5.09 -16.08
C PHE A 73 -2.07 5.24 -15.86
N ILE A 74 -2.70 6.30 -16.40
CA ILE A 74 -4.14 6.53 -16.21
C ILE A 74 -5.00 5.47 -16.90
N ASN A 75 -4.48 4.82 -17.95
CA ASN A 75 -5.15 3.73 -18.67
C ASN A 75 -4.85 2.34 -18.09
N GLY A 76 -3.94 2.25 -17.11
CA GLY A 76 -3.58 0.99 -16.46
C GLY A 76 -2.58 0.12 -17.21
N ASP A 77 -1.96 0.62 -18.29
CA ASP A 77 -0.99 -0.14 -19.08
C ASP A 77 0.32 -0.42 -18.29
N LEU A 78 0.51 0.24 -17.15
CA LEU A 78 1.68 0.11 -16.26
C LEU A 78 1.33 -0.60 -14.94
N ASP A 79 0.08 -1.04 -14.77
CA ASP A 79 -0.40 -1.58 -13.48
C ASP A 79 0.43 -2.80 -13.05
N ASP A 80 0.73 -3.72 -13.98
CA ASP A 80 1.54 -4.91 -13.71
C ASP A 80 2.98 -4.55 -13.29
N GLU A 81 3.63 -3.63 -14.00
CA GLU A 81 5.00 -3.17 -13.71
C GLU A 81 5.07 -2.48 -12.35
N ILE A 82 4.10 -1.62 -12.06
CA ILE A 82 4.04 -0.86 -10.81
C ILE A 82 3.73 -1.79 -9.64
N ASN A 83 2.86 -2.77 -9.85
CA ASN A 83 2.63 -3.82 -8.87
C ASN A 83 3.92 -4.61 -8.64
N ASP A 84 4.63 -5.08 -9.67
CA ASP A 84 5.88 -5.81 -9.46
C ASP A 84 6.95 -4.97 -8.73
N LEU A 85 7.00 -3.66 -8.98
CA LEU A 85 8.00 -2.76 -8.39
C LEU A 85 7.68 -2.32 -6.95
N PHE A 86 6.41 -2.07 -6.63
CA PHE A 86 5.98 -1.52 -5.33
C PHE A 86 5.17 -2.47 -4.48
N THR A 87 4.80 -3.66 -4.98
CA THR A 87 4.32 -4.69 -4.08
C THR A 87 5.49 -5.24 -3.27
N TYR A 88 5.86 -4.49 -2.23
CA TYR A 88 6.40 -5.07 -1.02
C TYR A 88 5.30 -5.97 -0.45
N LYS A 89 5.18 -7.19 -0.95
CA LYS A 89 4.23 -8.18 -0.41
C LYS A 89 4.82 -8.65 0.90
N PRO A 90 4.30 -8.26 2.07
CA PRO A 90 4.70 -8.90 3.31
C PRO A 90 3.93 -10.23 3.31
N TYR A 91 4.41 -11.20 2.55
CA TYR A 91 3.86 -12.53 2.63
C TYR A 91 4.29 -13.12 3.97
N VAL A 92 3.32 -13.51 4.79
CA VAL A 92 3.62 -14.41 5.90
C VAL A 92 3.78 -15.79 5.29
N SER A 93 5.02 -16.29 5.22
CA SER A 93 5.27 -17.66 4.78
C SER A 93 4.92 -18.62 5.92
N LEU A 94 3.63 -18.88 6.12
CA LEU A 94 3.14 -19.93 7.00
C LEU A 94 3.38 -21.27 6.30
N GLY A 95 4.56 -21.86 6.56
CA GLY A 95 4.96 -23.23 6.23
C GLY A 95 4.25 -23.92 5.06
N GLY A 96 4.93 -24.02 3.91
CA GLY A 96 4.50 -24.81 2.76
C GLY A 96 3.74 -23.99 1.70
N SER A 97 4.45 -23.59 0.65
CA SER A 97 4.06 -23.12 -0.70
C SER A 97 2.82 -22.22 -0.93
N SER A 98 2.00 -21.92 0.07
CA SER A 98 0.79 -21.11 -0.05
C SER A 98 1.09 -19.68 0.38
N ARG A 99 1.15 -18.78 -0.59
CA ARG A 99 1.31 -17.34 -0.35
C ARG A 99 -0.06 -16.73 -0.17
N GLN A 100 -0.47 -16.48 1.08
CA GLN A 100 -1.71 -15.75 1.36
C GLN A 100 -1.42 -14.26 1.46
N ALA A 101 -2.29 -13.45 0.86
CA ALA A 101 -2.27 -12.00 1.04
C ALA A 101 -2.57 -11.68 2.52
N LEU A 102 -1.84 -10.73 3.09
CA LEU A 102 -2.14 -10.22 4.42
C LEU A 102 -3.54 -9.60 4.44
N PRO A 103 -4.34 -9.85 5.49
CA PRO A 103 -5.58 -9.12 5.72
C PRO A 103 -5.38 -7.60 5.67
N GLU A 104 -6.32 -6.89 5.06
CA GLU A 104 -6.26 -5.44 4.80
C GLU A 104 -6.04 -4.62 6.08
N ASN A 105 -6.65 -5.04 7.19
CA ASN A 105 -6.49 -4.40 8.49
C ASN A 105 -5.04 -4.46 9.01
N ILE A 106 -4.32 -5.54 8.71
CA ILE A 106 -2.92 -5.71 9.10
C ILE A 106 -2.04 -4.84 8.20
N HIS A 107 -2.31 -4.83 6.89
CA HIS A 107 -1.62 -3.97 5.94
C HIS A 107 -1.73 -2.48 6.33
N LEU A 108 -2.94 -2.00 6.62
CA LEU A 108 -3.18 -0.62 7.04
C LEU A 108 -2.46 -0.28 8.35
N CYS A 109 -2.40 -1.23 9.29
CA CYS A 109 -1.66 -1.06 10.54
C CYS A 109 -0.15 -0.88 10.29
N LEU A 110 0.44 -1.74 9.46
CA LEU A 110 1.86 -1.69 9.09
C LEU A 110 2.21 -0.37 8.37
N GLU A 111 1.37 0.06 7.45
CA GLU A 111 1.53 1.35 6.74
C GLU A 111 1.49 2.54 7.71
N ARG A 112 0.56 2.54 8.67
CA ARG A 112 0.45 3.61 9.68
C ARG A 112 1.69 3.67 10.57
N ILE A 113 2.19 2.53 11.02
CA ILE A 113 3.39 2.44 11.85
C ILE A 113 4.62 2.88 11.06
N GLY A 114 4.79 2.38 9.83
CA GLY A 114 5.90 2.75 8.94
C GLY A 114 5.91 4.25 8.62
N SER A 115 4.74 4.82 8.36
CA SER A 115 4.56 6.26 8.13
C SER A 115 4.93 7.07 9.38
N ALA A 116 4.41 6.70 10.56
CA ALA A 116 4.73 7.38 11.81
C ALA A 116 6.23 7.33 12.13
N TYR A 117 6.85 6.17 11.95
CA TYR A 117 8.28 5.97 12.16
C TYR A 117 9.14 6.81 11.21
N THR A 118 8.69 6.97 9.96
CA THR A 118 9.36 7.82 8.96
C THR A 118 9.20 9.31 9.27
N LEU A 119 8.02 9.74 9.74
CA LEU A 119 7.78 11.13 10.15
C LEU A 119 8.65 11.53 11.35
N CYS A 120 8.94 10.58 12.24
CA CYS A 120 9.83 10.79 13.37
C CYS A 120 11.33 10.75 13.01
N ARG A 121 11.72 10.73 11.73
CA ARG A 121 13.13 10.64 11.28
C ARG A 121 14.08 11.64 11.95
N ASN A 122 13.61 12.86 12.23
CA ASN A 122 14.40 13.93 12.84
C ASN A 122 14.31 13.98 14.38
N ARG A 123 13.62 13.02 15.00
CA ARG A 123 13.42 12.90 16.45
C ARG A 123 13.65 11.45 16.88
N PRO A 124 14.92 11.04 17.11
CA PRO A 124 15.28 9.66 17.42
C PRO A 124 14.57 9.14 18.68
N GLU A 125 14.36 9.99 19.68
CA GLU A 125 13.64 9.67 20.92
C GLU A 125 12.21 9.18 20.68
N LEU A 126 11.51 9.77 19.70
CA LEU A 126 10.15 9.34 19.35
C LEU A 126 10.15 8.05 18.54
N ARG A 127 11.18 7.81 17.72
CA ARG A 127 11.32 6.55 16.97
C ARG A 127 11.55 5.38 17.91
N GLU A 128 12.41 5.57 18.90
CA GLU A 128 12.69 4.57 19.92
C GLU A 128 11.45 4.27 20.76
N GLU A 129 10.68 5.29 21.14
CA GLU A 129 9.42 5.09 21.87
C GLU A 129 8.37 4.36 21.02
N ILE A 130 8.24 4.66 19.73
CA ILE A 130 7.34 3.91 18.82
C ILE A 130 7.73 2.43 18.78
N LEU A 131 9.02 2.12 18.62
CA LEU A 131 9.50 0.74 18.59
C LEU A 131 9.24 0.03 19.92
N ARG A 132 9.54 0.69 21.04
CA ARG A 132 9.30 0.15 22.38
C ARG A 132 7.82 -0.16 22.62
N LEU A 133 6.91 0.69 22.14
CA LEU A 133 5.47 0.46 22.22
C LEU A 133 5.02 -0.71 21.35
N VAL A 134 5.53 -0.81 20.12
CA VAL A 134 5.26 -1.94 19.21
C VAL A 134 5.74 -3.25 19.84
N ASP A 135 6.95 -3.28 20.38
CA ASP A 135 7.51 -4.46 21.05
C ASP A 135 6.65 -4.86 22.24
N LYS A 136 6.29 -3.90 23.10
CA LYS A 136 5.43 -4.16 24.26
C LYS A 136 4.09 -4.78 23.87
N VAL A 137 3.45 -4.28 22.82
CA VAL A 137 2.16 -4.82 22.34
C VAL A 137 2.37 -6.21 21.73
N THR A 138 3.43 -6.41 20.95
CA THR A 138 3.78 -7.70 20.36
C THR A 138 4.02 -8.77 21.42
N PHE A 139 4.83 -8.45 22.44
CA PHE A 139 5.12 -9.37 23.54
C PHE A 139 3.86 -9.72 24.32
N LYS A 140 3.02 -8.72 24.64
CA LYS A 140 1.76 -8.99 25.32
C LYS A 140 0.83 -9.88 24.48
N ALA A 141 0.70 -9.62 23.18
CA ALA A 141 -0.11 -10.45 22.30
C ALA A 141 0.42 -11.90 22.21
N LEU A 142 1.74 -12.08 22.19
CA LEU A 142 2.36 -13.42 22.24
C LEU A 142 2.09 -14.12 23.58
N GLU A 143 2.22 -13.42 24.71
CA GLU A 143 1.88 -13.93 26.03
C GLU A 143 0.42 -14.36 26.11
N ASP A 144 -0.50 -13.54 25.60
CA ASP A 144 -1.94 -13.83 25.56
C ASP A 144 -2.22 -15.08 24.69
N LEU A 145 -1.58 -15.19 23.52
CA LEU A 145 -1.72 -16.35 22.62
C LEU A 145 -1.17 -17.65 23.23
N LEU A 146 -0.03 -17.59 23.91
CA LEU A 146 0.55 -18.74 24.60
C LEU A 146 -0.30 -19.15 25.80
N SER A 147 -0.81 -18.17 26.55
CA SER A 147 -1.67 -18.40 27.72
C SER A 147 -3.04 -18.97 27.33
N HIS A 148 -3.58 -18.60 26.17
CA HIS A 148 -4.80 -19.21 25.64
C HIS A 148 -4.60 -20.62 25.09
N ARG A 149 -3.45 -20.94 24.49
CA ARG A 149 -3.13 -22.33 24.10
C ARG A 149 -2.90 -23.26 25.30
N ALA A 150 -2.40 -22.74 26.42
CA ALA A 150 -2.22 -23.52 27.65
C ALA A 150 -3.56 -23.92 28.31
N GLY A 151 -4.67 -23.28 27.96
CA GLY A 151 -6.00 -23.59 28.50
C GLY A 151 -6.75 -24.73 27.81
N GLU A 152 -6.37 -25.12 26.59
CA GLU A 152 -7.06 -26.18 25.81
C GLU A 152 -6.46 -27.59 25.99
N GLU A 153 -5.28 -27.73 26.62
CA GLU A 153 -4.61 -29.02 26.82
C GLU A 153 -4.97 -29.76 28.13
N LEU A 154 -5.88 -29.24 28.95
CA LEU A 154 -6.24 -29.81 30.26
C LEU A 154 -7.71 -30.26 30.40
N LEU A 155 -8.29 -30.86 29.35
CA LEU A 155 -9.43 -31.75 29.56
C LEU A 155 -8.98 -33.21 29.38
N PRO A 156 -8.81 -33.98 30.49
CA PRO A 156 -8.57 -35.41 30.37
C PRO A 156 -9.77 -36.04 29.66
N LYS A 157 -9.47 -36.78 28.60
CA LYS A 157 -10.43 -37.71 27.98
C LYS A 157 -10.85 -38.72 29.04
N SER A 158 -11.94 -38.42 29.76
CA SER A 158 -12.60 -39.43 30.59
C SER A 158 -13.36 -40.36 29.66
N ILE A 159 -12.73 -41.48 29.37
CA ILE A 159 -13.34 -42.68 28.81
C ILE A 159 -14.24 -43.28 29.90
N ARG A 160 -15.56 -43.22 29.72
CA ARG A 160 -16.52 -44.33 29.83
C ARG A 160 -17.95 -43.84 29.69
#